data_AF-A0A2M8EPX9-F1
#
_entry.id   AF-A0A2M8EPX9-F1
#
_cell.length_a   1.000
_cell.length_b   1.000
_cell.length_c   1.000
_cell.angle_alpha   90.00
_cell.angle_beta   90.00
_cell.angle_gamma   90.00
#
_symmetry.space_group_name_H-M   'P 1'
#
loop_
_entity.id
_entity.type
_entity.pdbx_description
1 polymer ?
#
loop_
_entity_poly.entity_id
_entity_poly.type
_entity_poly.pdbx_seq_one_letter_code
_entity_poly.pdbx_strand_id
1 'polypeptide(L)' 'MEAFVNRAMEISFGELISIFYEQFLEMYGDEELAAVAAATAINELFQADTIEVEEELNEQQDESCS' A
#
# COMPACT_ATOMS: atom_id res chain seq x y z
N MET A 1 28.75 21.91 -2.72
CA MET A 1 28.26 20.55 -2.46
C MET A 1 26.77 20.68 -2.35
N GLU A 2 26.04 20.35 -3.42
CA GLU A 2 24.59 20.56 -3.51
C GLU A 2 23.92 19.61 -2.50
N ALA A 3 23.30 20.18 -1.47
CA ALA A 3 22.43 19.42 -0.57
C ALA A 3 21.18 19.04 -1.36
N PHE A 4 21.04 17.75 -1.71
CA PHE A 4 19.79 17.23 -2.24
C PHE A 4 18.72 17.41 -1.17
N VAL A 5 17.89 18.44 -1.35
CA VAL A 5 16.75 18.73 -0.48
C VAL A 5 15.80 17.55 -0.63
N ASN A 6 15.72 16.73 0.42
CA ASN A 6 14.73 15.67 0.55
C ASN A 6 13.35 16.32 0.75
N ARG A 7 12.76 16.83 -0.33
CA ARG A 7 11.47 17.52 -0.30
C ARG A 7 10.39 16.45 -0.31
N ALA A 8 9.85 16.13 0.85
CA ALA A 8 8.63 15.35 0.93
C ALA A 8 7.53 16.10 0.16
N MET A 9 7.04 15.47 -0.92
CA MET A 9 5.87 15.94 -1.63
C MET A 9 4.65 15.41 -0.89
N GLU A 10 3.81 16.30 -0.40
CA GLU A 10 2.52 15.94 0.15
C GLU A 10 1.61 15.58 -1.04
N ILE A 11 1.18 14.33 -1.11
CA ILE A 11 0.28 13.81 -2.14
C ILE A 11 -1.01 13.41 -1.45
N SER A 12 -2.15 13.87 -1.96
CA SER A 12 -3.44 13.42 -1.43
C SER A 12 -3.72 11.97 -1.82
N PHE A 13 -4.50 11.27 -1.00
CA PHE A 13 -4.90 9.89 -1.32
C PHE A 13 -5.61 9.77 -2.68
N GLY A 14 -6.39 10.79 -3.05
CA GLY A 14 -7.04 10.85 -4.37
C GLY A 14 -6.04 10.95 -5.52
N GLU A 15 -5.01 11.78 -5.39
CA GLU A 15 -3.93 11.87 -6.39
C GLU A 15 -3.15 10.56 -6.50
N LEU A 16 -2.93 9.86 -5.39
CA LEU A 16 -2.30 8.55 -5.40
C LEU A 16 -3.11 7.52 -6.19
N ILE A 17 -4.43 7.48 -5.99
CA ILE A 17 -5.34 6.64 -6.78
C ILE A 17 -5.24 6.98 -8.26
N SER A 18 -5.31 8.26 -8.60
CA SER A 18 -5.23 8.71 -9.99
C SER A 18 -3.91 8.30 -10.65
N ILE A 19 -2.78 8.46 -9.97
CA ILE A 19 -1.46 8.08 -10.49
C ILE A 19 -1.40 6.58 -10.80
N PHE A 20 -1.83 5.73 -9.87
CA PHE A 20 -1.81 4.29 -10.10
C PHE A 20 -2.76 3.88 -11.22
N TYR A 21 -3.99 4.43 -11.22
CA TYR A 21 -4.97 4.14 -12.25
C TYR A 21 -4.45 4.52 -13.66
N GLU A 22 -3.90 5.73 -13.82
CA GLU A 22 -3.37 6.19 -15.11
C GLU A 22 -2.21 5.31 -15.61
N GLN A 23 -1.28 4.93 -14.71
CA GLN A 23 -0.18 4.04 -15.07
C GLN A 23 -0.66 2.64 -15.48
N PHE A 24 -1.63 2.08 -14.75
CA PHE A 24 -2.17 0.77 -15.10
C PHE A 24 -3.05 0.81 -16.36
N LEU A 25 -3.76 1.91 -16.61
CA LEU A 25 -4.51 2.11 -17.84
C LEU A 25 -3.58 2.22 -19.05
N GLU A 26 -2.47 2.94 -18.93
CA GLU A 26 -1.44 3.00 -19.98
C GLU A 26 -0.82 1.62 -20.24
N MET A 27 -0.61 0.81 -19.20
CA MET A 27 -0.03 -0.52 -19.32
C MET A 27 -0.97 -1.57 -19.93
N TYR A 28 -2.21 -1.59 -19.46
CA TYR A 28 -3.16 -2.66 -19.80
C TYR A 28 -4.14 -2.26 -20.92
N GLY A 29 -4.41 -0.96 -21.10
CA GLY A 29 -5.39 -0.46 -22.07
C GLY A 29 -6.84 -0.81 -21.75
N ASP A 30 -7.11 -1.32 -20.56
CA ASP A 30 -8.42 -1.77 -20.10
C ASP A 30 -8.77 -1.07 -18.78
N GLU A 31 -9.90 -0.35 -18.78
CA GLU A 31 -10.32 0.48 -17.65
C GLU A 31 -10.68 -0.36 -16.41
N GLU A 32 -11.31 -1.52 -16.60
CA GLU A 32 -11.72 -2.39 -15.49
C GLU A 32 -10.51 -3.05 -14.84
N LEU A 33 -9.58 -3.55 -15.66
CA LEU A 33 -8.35 -4.16 -15.19
C LEU A 33 -7.43 -3.15 -14.51
N ALA A 34 -7.33 -1.94 -15.05
CA ALA A 34 -6.56 -0.85 -14.44
C ALA A 34 -7.11 -0.45 -13.07
N ALA A 35 -8.44 -0.36 -12.93
CA ALA A 35 -9.08 -0.05 -11.65
C ALA A 35 -8.80 -1.13 -10.59
N VAL A 36 -8.89 -2.41 -10.97
CA VAL A 36 -8.58 -3.52 -10.06
C VAL A 36 -7.11 -3.52 -9.67
N ALA A 37 -6.19 -3.31 -10.61
CA ALA A 37 -4.76 -3.25 -10.33
C ALA A 37 -4.40 -2.09 -9.40
N ALA A 38 -4.98 -0.90 -9.64
CA ALA A 38 -4.80 0.26 -8.76
C ALA A 38 -5.31 -0.01 -7.35
N ALA A 39 -6.51 -0.60 -7.22
CA ALA A 39 -7.07 -0.95 -5.92
C ALA A 39 -6.21 -1.99 -5.17
N THR A 40 -5.73 -3.02 -5.86
CA THR A 40 -4.83 -4.03 -5.27
C THR A 40 -3.53 -3.41 -4.80
N ALA A 41 -2.85 -2.63 -5.65
CA ALA A 41 -1.58 -2.01 -5.30
C ALA A 41 -1.71 -1.06 -4.10
N ILE A 42 -2.80 -0.30 -4.03
CA ILE A 42 -3.10 0.55 -2.88
C ILE A 42 -3.34 -0.32 -1.65
N ASN A 43 -4.21 -1.32 -1.71
CA ASN A 43 -4.48 -2.18 -0.56
C ASN A 43 -3.22 -2.85 -0.03
N GLU A 44 -2.33 -3.34 -0.91
CA GLU A 44 -1.05 -3.91 -0.53
C GLU A 44 -0.13 -2.88 0.14
N LEU A 45 -0.09 -1.65 -0.37
CA LEU A 45 0.70 -0.57 0.23
C LEU A 45 0.27 -0.27 1.67
N PHE A 46 -1.04 -0.26 1.95
CA PHE A 46 -1.55 -0.02 3.31
C PHE A 46 -1.50 -1.27 4.20
N GLN A 47 -1.57 -2.47 3.62
CA GLN A 47 -1.43 -3.73 4.38
C GLN A 47 0.02 -4.06 4.71
N ALA A 48 1.00 -3.63 3.90
CA ALA A 48 2.41 -3.80 4.18
C ALA A 48 2.82 -3.19 5.53
N ASP A 49 2.21 -2.07 5.91
CA ASP A 49 2.40 -1.45 7.24
C ASP A 49 1.60 -2.14 8.35
N THR A 50 0.61 -2.98 8.01
CA THR A 50 -0.27 -3.65 8.99
C THR A 50 0.28 -5.01 9.42
N ILE A 51 0.99 -5.72 8.55
CA ILE A 51 1.52 -7.07 8.83
C ILE A 51 2.62 -7.06 9.91
N GLU A 52 3.40 -5.99 10.04
CA GLU A 52 4.38 -5.86 11.14
C GLU A 52 3.73 -5.75 12.54
N VAL A 53 2.43 -5.48 12.63
CA VAL A 53 1.73 -5.24 13.91
C VAL A 53 1.02 -6.50 14.43
N GLU A 54 0.80 -7.52 13.60
CA GLU A 54 0.00 -8.70 13.97
C GLU A 54 0.83 -9.92 14.44
N GLU A 55 2.15 -9.94 14.26
CA GLU A 55 2.99 -11.07 14.72
C GLU A 55 3.17 -11.14 16.25
N GLU A 56 2.90 -10.07 17.02
CA GLU A 56 3.11 -10.08 18.49
C GLU A 56 1.90 -10.60 19.31
N LEU A 57 0.75 -10.89 18.71
CA LEU A 57 -0.48 -11.18 19.48
C LEU A 57 -0.86 -12.66 19.62
N ASN A 58 -0.10 -13.59 19.01
CA ASN A 58 -0.52 -15.01 18.96
C ASN A 58 0.27 -15.98 19.87
N GLU A 59 1.17 -15.51 20.74
CA GLU A 59 1.98 -16.37 21.63
C GLU A 59 1.44 -16.54 23.07
N GLN A 60 0.22 -16.09 23.40
CA GLN A 60 -0.30 -16.14 24.80
C GLN A 60 -1.47 -17.11 25.06
N GLN A 61 -1.72 -18.13 24.22
CA GLN A 61 -2.88 -19.03 24.41
C GLN A 61 -2.57 -20.53 24.58
N ASP A 62 -1.40 -20.92 25.09
CA ASP A 62 -1.09 -22.35 25.34
C ASP A 62 -0.66 -22.74 26.77
N GLU A 63 -0.91 -21.92 27.80
CA GLU A 63 -0.56 -22.28 29.20
C GLU A 63 -1.74 -22.34 30.20
N SER A 64 -2.94 -22.74 29.77
CA SER A 64 -4.01 -23.06 30.73
C SER A 64 -4.77 -24.33 30.41
N CYS A 65 -4.06 -25.46 30.45
CA CYS A 65 -4.69 -26.74 30.78
C CYS A 65 -3.72 -27.57 31.65
N SER A 66 -3.88 -27.46 32.97
CA SER A 66 -3.40 -28.42 33.96
C SER A 66 -4.50 -28.65 34.99
#